data_AF-Q6FLA3-F1
#
_entry.id   AF-Q6FLA3-F1
#
_cell.length_a   1.000
_cell.length_b   1.000
_cell.length_c   1.000
_cell.angle_alpha   90.00
_cell.angle_beta   90.00
_cell.angle_gamma   90.00
#
_symmetry.space_group_name_H-M   'P 1'
#
loop_
_entity.id
_entity.type
_entity.pdbx_description
1 polymer ?
#
loop_
_entity_poly.entity_id
_entity_poly.type
_entity_poly.pdbx_seq_one_letter_code
_entity_poly.pdbx_strand_id
1 'polypeptide(L)'
;MNEGSYDNFEYLNLLAKNLSVGCRDSRKETDKIELLLKRLSKQSVVSYEEFSQRPSEETLDAYKKLSEPTTTEQLIRENYQLMYEIEQQEYINKRIIALVNSINEHLISIRNFIIEQKLARDQNNEIYMHENFTVRENLLKNSTELLKAREQCSRTNTEVVVEKFKKLYAEIDWDTLPSNLPDIIQVKEKIKHIKETYKLDL
;
A
#
# COMPACT_ATOMS: atom_id res chain seq x y z
N MET A 1 7.09 27.83 -7.70
CA MET A 1 7.08 27.85 -9.18
C MET A 1 5.64 27.64 -9.61
N ASN A 2 5.04 28.61 -10.31
CA ASN A 2 3.62 28.63 -10.65
C ASN A 2 3.37 27.76 -11.89
N GLU A 3 3.03 26.49 -11.69
CA GLU A 3 2.64 25.57 -12.78
C GLU A 3 1.19 25.78 -13.26
N GLY A 4 0.36 26.58 -12.58
CA GLY A 4 -1.06 26.76 -12.94
C GLY A 4 -1.39 27.85 -13.98
N SER A 5 -0.40 28.60 -14.49
CA SER A 5 -0.66 29.75 -15.39
C SER A 5 -0.41 29.46 -16.88
N TYR A 6 0.29 28.37 -17.22
CA TYR A 6 0.56 27.99 -18.61
C TYR A 6 -0.60 27.20 -19.24
N ASP A 7 -1.37 26.44 -18.44
CA ASP A 7 -2.49 25.61 -18.92
C ASP A 7 -3.64 26.42 -19.54
N ASN A 8 -3.96 27.62 -19.01
CA ASN A 8 -5.11 28.39 -19.51
C ASN A 8 -4.88 28.97 -20.91
N PHE A 9 -3.65 29.41 -21.23
CA PHE A 9 -3.32 29.91 -22.56
C PHE A 9 -3.19 28.76 -23.57
N GLU A 10 -2.63 27.63 -23.15
CA GLU A 10 -2.53 26.44 -23.99
C GLU A 10 -3.92 25.85 -24.30
N TYR A 11 -4.82 25.83 -23.31
CA TYR A 11 -6.22 25.43 -23.49
C TYR A 11 -6.98 26.37 -24.44
N LEU A 12 -6.82 27.70 -24.29
CA LEU A 12 -7.42 28.67 -25.22
C LEU A 12 -6.90 28.51 -26.65
N ASN A 13 -5.61 28.23 -26.80
CA ASN A 13 -5.00 28.00 -28.12
C ASN A 13 -5.51 26.69 -28.75
N LEU A 14 -5.64 25.62 -27.96
CA LEU A 14 -6.22 24.35 -28.39
C LEU A 14 -7.68 24.53 -28.83
N LEU A 15 -8.46 25.29 -28.06
CA LEU A 15 -9.86 25.58 -28.36
C LEU A 15 -9.99 26.39 -29.65
N ALA A 16 -9.18 27.43 -29.83
CA ALA A 16 -9.13 28.23 -31.05
C ALA A 16 -8.72 27.40 -32.28
N LYS A 17 -7.78 26.48 -32.11
CA LYS A 17 -7.36 25.54 -33.17
C LYS A 17 -8.51 24.59 -33.55
N ASN A 18 -9.20 24.02 -32.57
CA ASN A 18 -10.33 23.12 -32.81
C ASN A 18 -11.51 23.85 -33.48
N LEU A 19 -11.81 25.07 -33.06
CA LEU A 19 -12.81 25.93 -33.71
C LEU A 19 -12.43 26.25 -35.16
N SER A 20 -11.16 26.58 -35.41
CA SER A 20 -10.68 26.87 -36.77
C SER A 20 -10.77 25.66 -37.71
N VAL A 21 -10.49 24.46 -37.19
CA VAL A 21 -10.67 23.20 -37.91
C VAL A 21 -12.17 22.95 -38.17
N GLY A 22 -13.01 23.07 -37.14
CA GLY A 22 -14.47 22.91 -37.28
C GLY A 22 -15.10 23.86 -38.29
N CYS A 23 -14.67 25.13 -38.33
CA CYS A 23 -15.12 26.08 -39.35
C CYS A 23 -14.67 25.68 -40.76
N ARG A 24 -13.47 25.13 -40.92
CA ARG A 24 -12.96 24.66 -42.22
C ARG A 24 -13.74 23.44 -42.71
N ASP A 25 -14.03 22.50 -41.81
CA ASP A 25 -14.75 21.28 -42.16
C ASP A 25 -16.22 21.59 -42.46
N SER A 26 -16.85 22.49 -41.70
CA SER A 26 -18.19 22.99 -41.99
C SER A 26 -18.28 23.68 -43.36
N ARG A 27 -17.27 24.46 -43.76
CA ARG A 27 -17.21 25.04 -45.12
C ARG A 27 -17.12 23.96 -46.19
N LYS A 28 -16.26 22.96 -46.02
CA LYS A 28 -16.15 21.83 -46.97
C LYS A 28 -17.44 21.03 -47.08
N GLU A 29 -18.14 20.80 -45.98
CA GLU A 29 -19.45 20.14 -46.01
C GLU A 29 -20.49 21.01 -46.72
N THR A 30 -20.47 22.32 -46.48
CA THR A 30 -21.35 23.28 -47.17
C THR A 30 -21.09 23.26 -48.68
N ASP A 31 -19.83 23.31 -49.11
CA ASP A 31 -19.44 23.23 -50.53
C ASP A 31 -19.88 21.90 -51.17
N LYS A 32 -19.82 20.80 -50.41
CA LYS A 32 -20.28 19.47 -50.85
C LYS A 32 -21.80 19.44 -51.02
N ILE A 33 -22.56 20.03 -50.09
CA ILE A 33 -24.01 20.16 -50.18
C ILE A 33 -24.38 21.01 -51.41
N GLU A 34 -23.70 22.14 -51.60
CA GLU A 34 -23.92 23.00 -52.77
C GLU A 34 -23.65 22.26 -54.10
N LEU A 35 -22.58 21.46 -54.16
CA LEU A 35 -22.28 20.63 -55.33
C LEU A 35 -23.39 19.58 -55.60
N LEU A 36 -23.92 18.97 -54.54
CA LEU A 36 -25.02 18.00 -54.64
C LEU A 36 -26.30 18.68 -55.12
N LEU A 37 -26.64 19.85 -54.59
CA LEU A 37 -27.80 20.62 -55.02
C LEU A 37 -27.66 21.08 -56.48
N LYS A 38 -26.47 21.53 -56.91
CA LYS A 38 -26.17 21.83 -58.33
C LYS A 38 -26.24 20.60 -59.24
N ARG A 39 -25.94 19.41 -58.73
CA ARG A 39 -26.10 18.15 -59.48
C ARG A 39 -27.58 17.79 -59.59
N LEU A 40 -28.33 17.94 -58.51
CA LEU A 40 -29.77 17.67 -58.44
C LEU A 40 -30.55 18.62 -59.36
N SER A 41 -30.15 19.89 -59.44
CA SER A 41 -30.73 20.88 -60.35
C SER A 41 -30.52 20.50 -61.83
N LYS A 42 -29.30 20.05 -62.18
CA LYS A 42 -29.01 19.52 -63.53
C LYS A 42 -29.83 18.27 -63.86
N GLN A 43 -30.07 17.39 -62.89
CA GLN A 43 -30.85 16.16 -63.10
C GLN A 43 -32.35 16.42 -63.20
N SER A 44 -32.85 17.42 -62.49
CA SER A 44 -34.27 17.80 -62.48
C SER A 44 -34.65 18.76 -63.59
N VAL A 45 -33.68 19.31 -64.34
CA VAL A 45 -33.90 20.34 -65.39
C VAL A 45 -34.56 21.60 -64.81
N VAL A 46 -34.31 21.88 -63.53
CA VAL A 46 -34.77 23.07 -62.81
C VAL A 46 -33.53 23.86 -62.41
N SER A 47 -33.55 25.18 -62.56
CA SER A 47 -32.39 26.02 -62.23
C SER A 47 -32.11 26.01 -60.71
N TYR A 48 -30.86 26.23 -60.33
CA TYR A 48 -30.48 26.24 -58.91
C TYR A 48 -31.18 27.37 -58.14
N GLU A 49 -31.39 28.53 -58.79
CA GLU A 49 -32.12 29.65 -58.21
C GLU A 49 -33.61 29.33 -57.98
N GLU A 50 -34.24 28.50 -58.82
CA GLU A 50 -35.64 28.08 -58.65
C GLU A 50 -35.86 27.19 -57.41
N PHE A 51 -34.83 26.44 -56.97
CA PHE A 51 -34.90 25.70 -55.69
C PHE A 51 -34.89 26.59 -54.45
N SER A 52 -34.39 27.83 -54.58
CA SER A 52 -34.38 28.80 -53.48
C SER A 52 -35.69 29.59 -53.36
N GLN A 53 -36.56 29.50 -54.37
CA GLN A 53 -37.84 30.17 -54.38
C GLN A 53 -38.84 29.41 -53.51
N ARG A 54 -39.68 30.16 -52.80
CA ARG A 54 -40.75 29.58 -51.99
C ARG A 54 -41.74 28.88 -52.94
N PRO A 55 -41.99 27.57 -52.80
CA PRO A 55 -42.91 26.85 -53.68
C PRO A 55 -44.32 27.46 -53.59
N SER A 56 -45.11 27.32 -54.65
CA SER A 56 -46.48 27.84 -54.67
C SER A 56 -47.34 27.16 -53.62
N GLU A 57 -48.35 27.85 -53.10
CA GLU A 57 -49.27 27.31 -52.09
C GLU A 57 -49.95 26.01 -52.56
N GLU A 58 -50.28 25.89 -53.85
CA GLU A 58 -50.81 24.65 -54.43
C GLU A 58 -49.82 23.48 -54.35
N THR A 59 -48.54 23.70 -54.68
CA THR A 59 -47.51 22.66 -54.51
C THR A 59 -47.26 22.30 -53.05
N LEU A 60 -47.33 23.27 -52.14
CA LEU A 60 -47.20 23.03 -50.70
C LEU A 60 -48.36 22.21 -50.16
N ASP A 61 -49.59 22.51 -50.58
CA ASP A 61 -50.77 21.76 -50.15
C ASP A 61 -50.85 20.38 -50.79
N ALA A 62 -50.44 20.23 -52.06
CA ALA A 62 -50.30 18.92 -52.69
C ALA A 62 -49.22 18.07 -52.01
N TYR A 63 -48.09 18.68 -51.65
CA TYR A 63 -47.03 18.00 -50.90
C TYR A 63 -47.50 17.60 -49.50
N LYS A 64 -48.14 18.49 -48.74
CA LYS A 64 -48.69 18.16 -47.40
C LYS A 64 -49.66 16.99 -47.43
N LYS A 65 -50.53 16.93 -48.44
CA LYS A 65 -51.46 15.80 -48.62
C LYS A 65 -50.76 14.49 -48.99
N LEU A 66 -49.63 14.55 -49.71
CA LEU A 66 -48.81 13.37 -50.01
C LEU A 66 -47.86 12.98 -48.87
N SER A 67 -47.49 13.92 -48.01
CA SER A 67 -46.51 13.73 -46.93
C SER A 67 -47.16 13.36 -45.59
N GLU A 68 -48.48 13.28 -45.50
CA GLU A 68 -49.13 12.76 -44.30
C GLU A 68 -48.73 11.30 -44.11
N PRO A 69 -48.00 10.99 -43.01
CA PRO A 69 -47.50 9.64 -42.81
C PRO A 69 -48.67 8.70 -42.62
N THR A 70 -48.64 7.60 -43.36
CA THR A 70 -49.59 6.51 -43.19
C THR A 70 -49.52 5.97 -41.76
N THR A 71 -50.62 5.38 -41.27
CA THR A 71 -50.64 4.72 -39.95
C THR A 71 -49.53 3.68 -39.81
N THR A 72 -49.18 3.00 -40.91
CA THR A 72 -48.05 2.07 -40.98
C THR A 72 -46.69 2.76 -40.77
N GLU A 73 -46.45 3.92 -41.38
CA GLU A 73 -45.20 4.66 -41.20
C GLU A 73 -45.08 5.25 -39.78
N GLN A 74 -46.20 5.67 -39.19
CA GLN A 74 -46.24 6.12 -37.80
C GLN A 74 -45.86 4.98 -36.84
N LEU A 75 -46.48 3.80 -37.00
CA LEU A 75 -46.17 2.62 -36.18
C LEU A 75 -44.72 2.15 -36.36
N ILE A 76 -44.17 2.20 -37.58
CA ILE A 76 -42.76 1.88 -37.82
C ILE A 76 -41.86 2.85 -37.06
N ARG A 77 -42.17 4.16 -37.10
CA ARG A 77 -41.41 5.18 -36.38
C ARG A 77 -41.46 4.99 -34.88
N GLU A 78 -42.63 4.72 -34.32
CA GLU A 78 -42.82 4.41 -32.90
C GLU A 78 -42.05 3.16 -32.49
N ASN A 79 -42.06 2.11 -33.32
CA ASN A 79 -41.30 0.89 -33.06
C ASN A 79 -39.79 1.14 -33.02
N TYR A 80 -39.24 1.89 -33.97
CA TYR A 80 -37.83 2.27 -33.96
C TYR A 80 -37.46 3.10 -32.73
N GLN A 81 -38.35 4.01 -32.32
CA GLN A 81 -38.14 4.79 -31.11
C GLN A 81 -38.11 3.91 -29.86
N LEU A 82 -39.07 2.98 -29.73
CA LEU A 82 -39.11 2.02 -28.62
C LEU A 82 -37.87 1.12 -28.59
N MET A 83 -37.43 0.62 -29.75
CA MET A 83 -36.20 -0.17 -29.83
C MET A 83 -34.98 0.61 -29.34
N TYR A 84 -34.88 1.89 -29.73
CA TYR A 84 -33.81 2.76 -29.28
C TYR A 84 -33.85 3.00 -27.76
N GLU A 85 -35.04 3.23 -27.19
CA GLU A 85 -35.23 3.40 -25.74
C GLU A 85 -34.86 2.12 -24.97
N ILE A 86 -35.22 0.93 -25.49
CA ILE A 86 -34.84 -0.36 -24.92
C ILE A 86 -33.31 -0.53 -24.93
N GLU A 87 -32.65 -0.26 -26.06
CA GLU A 87 -31.19 -0.35 -26.15
C GLU A 87 -30.47 0.59 -25.18
N GLN A 88 -30.96 1.83 -25.04
CA GLN A 88 -30.42 2.76 -24.05
C GLN A 88 -30.56 2.24 -22.62
N GLN A 89 -31.72 1.69 -22.28
CA GLN A 89 -31.98 1.18 -20.95
C GLN A 89 -31.14 -0.07 -20.65
N GLU A 90 -30.95 -0.97 -21.62
CA GLU A 90 -30.03 -2.10 -21.49
C GLU A 90 -28.58 -1.66 -21.30
N TYR A 91 -28.13 -0.65 -22.05
CA TYR A 91 -26.79 -0.10 -21.90
C TYR A 91 -26.55 0.49 -20.51
N ILE A 92 -27.51 1.27 -20.00
CA ILE A 92 -27.44 1.84 -18.65
C ILE A 92 -27.44 0.72 -17.61
N ASN A 93 -28.31 -0.29 -17.74
CA ASN A 93 -28.35 -1.42 -16.83
C ASN A 93 -27.01 -2.19 -16.80
N LYS A 94 -26.39 -2.43 -17.96
CA LYS A 94 -25.06 -3.06 -18.04
C LYS A 94 -24.01 -2.24 -17.29
N ARG A 95 -24.03 -0.90 -17.41
CA ARG A 95 -23.11 -0.03 -16.67
C ARG A 95 -23.37 -0.05 -15.15
N ILE A 96 -24.64 -0.06 -14.73
CA ILE A 96 -25.00 -0.15 -13.31
C ILE A 96 -24.50 -1.48 -12.72
N ILE A 97 -24.71 -2.60 -13.41
CA ILE A 97 -24.24 -3.91 -12.96
C ILE A 97 -22.70 -3.92 -12.86
N ALA A 98 -22.00 -3.38 -13.86
CA ALA A 98 -20.54 -3.27 -13.81
C ALA A 98 -20.06 -2.43 -12.62
N LEU A 99 -20.75 -1.32 -12.32
CA LEU A 99 -20.45 -0.49 -11.15
C LEU A 99 -20.67 -1.24 -9.83
N VAL A 100 -21.78 -1.97 -9.70
CA VAL A 100 -22.08 -2.80 -8.52
C VAL A 100 -21.01 -3.87 -8.32
N ASN A 101 -20.57 -4.52 -9.40
CA ASN A 101 -19.50 -5.51 -9.34
C ASN A 101 -18.18 -4.89 -8.87
N SER A 102 -17.80 -3.72 -9.43
CA SER A 102 -16.59 -3.00 -9.00
C SER A 102 -16.65 -2.58 -7.53
N ILE A 103 -17.81 -2.13 -7.03
CA ILE A 103 -18.01 -1.83 -5.61
C ILE A 103 -17.81 -3.09 -4.75
N ASN A 104 -18.38 -4.23 -5.15
CA ASN A 104 -18.22 -5.48 -4.43
C ASN A 104 -16.75 -5.94 -4.39
N GLU A 105 -16.01 -5.82 -5.50
CA GLU A 105 -14.58 -6.12 -5.55
C GLU A 105 -13.78 -5.24 -4.59
N HIS A 106 -14.07 -3.94 -4.55
CA HIS A 106 -13.42 -3.03 -3.60
C HIS A 106 -13.73 -3.38 -2.14
N LEU A 107 -14.98 -3.77 -1.83
CA LEU A 107 -15.35 -4.20 -0.47
C LEU A 107 -14.59 -5.47 -0.05
N ILE A 108 -14.44 -6.43 -0.97
CA ILE A 108 -13.64 -7.65 -0.73
C ILE A 108 -12.16 -7.28 -0.52
N SER A 109 -11.61 -6.38 -1.33
CA SER A 109 -10.24 -5.91 -1.19
C SER A 109 -9.99 -5.23 0.18
N ILE A 110 -10.89 -4.34 0.61
CA ILE A 110 -10.81 -3.68 1.93
C ILE A 110 -10.88 -4.72 3.05
N ARG A 111 -11.78 -5.70 2.94
CA ARG A 111 -11.87 -6.77 3.94
C ARG A 111 -10.56 -7.56 4.04
N ASN A 112 -9.98 -7.95 2.91
CA ASN A 112 -8.72 -8.69 2.87
C ASN A 112 -7.58 -7.87 3.46
N PHE A 113 -7.49 -6.58 3.12
CA PHE A 113 -6.50 -5.67 3.69
C PHE A 113 -6.60 -5.59 5.23
N ILE A 114 -7.81 -5.49 5.79
CA ILE A 114 -8.00 -5.47 7.25
C ILE A 114 -7.55 -6.79 7.89
N ILE A 115 -7.84 -7.94 7.25
CA ILE A 115 -7.42 -9.25 7.75
C ILE A 115 -5.89 -9.36 7.72
N GLU A 116 -5.26 -9.00 6.62
CA GLU A 116 -3.80 -8.99 6.47
C GLU A 116 -3.13 -8.07 7.50
N GLN A 117 -3.67 -6.87 7.71
CA GLN A 117 -3.14 -5.93 8.69
C GLN A 117 -3.23 -6.47 10.12
N LYS A 118 -4.32 -7.17 10.47
CA LYS A 118 -4.46 -7.83 11.78
C LYS A 118 -3.42 -8.94 11.95
N LEU A 119 -3.27 -9.81 10.94
CA LEU A 119 -2.28 -10.89 10.97
C LEU A 119 -0.86 -10.36 11.10
N ALA A 120 -0.51 -9.34 10.32
CA ALA A 120 0.81 -8.70 10.40
C ALA A 120 1.06 -8.06 11.77
N ARG A 121 0.04 -7.45 12.38
CA ARG A 121 0.15 -6.88 13.73
C ARG A 121 0.38 -7.96 14.79
N ASP A 122 -0.32 -9.09 14.70
CA ASP A 122 -0.15 -10.19 15.66
C ASP A 122 1.24 -10.82 15.53
N GLN A 123 1.73 -11.03 14.30
CA GLN A 123 3.10 -11.50 14.04
C GLN A 123 4.16 -10.53 14.58
N ASN A 124 4.00 -9.22 14.33
CA ASN A 124 4.92 -8.22 14.85
C ASN A 124 4.93 -8.18 16.39
N ASN A 125 3.78 -8.38 17.02
CA ASN A 125 3.69 -8.50 18.47
C ASN A 125 4.41 -9.75 18.99
N GLU A 126 4.26 -10.91 18.34
CA GLU A 126 4.98 -12.13 18.72
C GLU A 126 6.50 -11.95 18.59
N ILE A 127 6.97 -11.36 17.48
CA ILE A 127 8.38 -11.05 17.27
C ILE A 127 8.88 -10.10 18.36
N TYR A 128 8.15 -9.01 18.62
CA TYR A 128 8.49 -8.05 19.67
C TYR A 128 8.60 -8.72 21.04
N MET A 129 7.65 -9.60 21.38
CA MET A 129 7.66 -10.33 22.65
C MET A 129 8.86 -11.28 22.74
N HIS A 130 9.16 -11.99 21.66
CA HIS A 130 10.28 -12.92 21.61
C HIS A 130 11.62 -12.20 21.78
N GLU A 131 11.85 -11.12 21.02
CA GLU A 131 13.11 -10.37 21.02
C GLU A 131 13.34 -9.63 22.34
N ASN A 132 12.29 -9.00 22.90
CA ASN A 132 12.47 -8.16 24.08
C ASN A 132 12.38 -8.92 25.39
N PHE A 133 11.59 -10.00 25.46
CA PHE A 133 11.38 -10.73 26.72
C PHE A 133 12.04 -12.10 26.70
N THR A 134 11.71 -12.96 25.75
CA THR A 134 12.19 -14.36 25.77
C THR A 134 13.72 -14.45 25.63
N VAL A 135 14.31 -13.69 24.69
CA VAL A 135 15.77 -13.67 24.52
C VAL A 135 16.47 -13.12 25.76
N ARG A 136 15.95 -12.04 26.35
CA ARG A 136 16.54 -11.44 27.56
C ARG A 136 16.40 -12.34 28.78
N GLU A 137 15.26 -13.01 28.93
CA GLU A 137 15.03 -13.98 30.00
C GLU A 137 16.02 -15.15 29.89
N ASN A 138 16.22 -15.69 28.68
CA ASN A 138 17.18 -16.76 28.44
C ASN A 138 18.61 -16.31 28.73
N LEU A 139 19.01 -15.11 28.30
CA LEU A 139 20.31 -14.55 28.62
C LEU A 139 20.51 -14.39 30.13
N LEU A 140 19.49 -13.90 30.84
CA LEU A 140 19.54 -13.74 32.29
C LEU A 140 19.65 -15.10 33.00
N LYS A 141 18.86 -16.11 32.57
CA LYS A 141 18.93 -17.47 33.11
C LYS A 141 20.32 -18.06 32.91
N ASN A 142 20.86 -18.02 31.70
CA ASN A 142 22.20 -18.52 31.39
C ASN A 142 23.28 -17.80 32.23
N SER A 143 23.18 -16.48 32.36
CA SER A 143 24.12 -15.69 33.17
C SER A 143 24.06 -16.07 34.65
N THR A 144 22.84 -16.31 35.15
CA THR A 144 22.60 -16.73 36.54
C THR A 144 23.15 -18.13 36.80
N GLU A 145 22.95 -19.07 35.88
CA GLU A 145 23.51 -20.42 35.96
C GLU A 145 25.03 -20.41 35.93
N LEU A 146 25.64 -19.61 35.05
CA LEU A 146 27.09 -19.43 34.99
C LEU A 146 27.65 -18.85 36.29
N LEU A 147 26.96 -17.86 36.89
CA LEU A 147 27.37 -17.29 38.17
C LEU A 147 27.32 -18.33 39.29
N LYS A 148 26.24 -19.12 39.38
CA LYS A 148 26.13 -20.22 40.35
C LYS A 148 27.23 -21.27 40.17
N ALA A 149 27.51 -21.65 38.93
CA ALA A 149 28.58 -22.60 38.63
C ALA A 149 29.96 -22.06 39.02
N ARG A 150 30.23 -20.78 38.75
CA ARG A 150 31.49 -20.12 39.14
C ARG A 150 31.62 -19.97 40.66
N GLU A 151 30.54 -19.61 41.34
CA GLU A 151 30.50 -19.54 42.80
C GLU A 151 30.86 -20.90 43.41
N GLN A 152 30.22 -21.97 42.92
CA GLN A 152 30.50 -23.33 43.38
C GLN A 152 31.96 -23.72 43.13
N CYS A 153 32.49 -23.47 41.94
CA CYS A 153 33.90 -23.76 41.62
C CYS A 153 34.87 -22.96 42.51
N SER A 154 34.60 -21.67 42.72
CA SER A 154 35.40 -20.81 43.60
C SER A 154 35.40 -21.33 45.03
N ARG A 155 34.23 -21.77 45.53
CA ARG A 155 34.09 -22.35 46.86
C ARG A 155 34.92 -23.63 47.00
N THR A 156 34.78 -24.58 46.08
CA THR A 156 35.55 -25.83 46.09
C THR A 156 37.05 -25.57 45.99
N ASN A 157 37.49 -24.65 45.13
CA ASN A 157 38.91 -24.29 45.03
C ASN A 157 39.44 -23.68 46.33
N THR A 158 38.64 -22.82 46.96
CA THR A 158 39.00 -22.22 48.26
C THR A 158 39.11 -23.30 49.34
N GLU A 159 38.16 -24.24 49.39
CA GLU A 159 38.20 -25.38 50.31
C GLU A 159 39.46 -26.23 50.10
N VAL A 160 39.83 -26.54 48.84
CA VAL A 160 41.07 -27.28 48.52
C VAL A 160 42.32 -26.51 48.94
N VAL A 161 42.37 -25.19 48.74
CA VAL A 161 43.50 -24.36 49.16
C VAL A 161 43.62 -24.36 50.68
N VAL A 162 42.51 -24.23 51.40
CA VAL A 162 42.47 -24.31 52.86
C VAL A 162 42.97 -25.67 53.35
N GLU A 163 42.53 -26.77 52.75
CA GLU A 163 43.00 -28.11 53.12
C GLU A 163 44.50 -28.33 52.86
N LYS A 164 44.99 -27.87 51.70
CA LYS A 164 46.43 -27.94 51.40
C LYS A 164 47.24 -27.11 52.38
N PHE A 165 46.75 -25.93 52.74
CA PHE A 165 47.40 -25.08 53.73
C PHE A 165 47.42 -25.74 55.11
N LYS A 166 46.32 -26.40 55.54
CA LYS A 166 46.28 -27.19 56.78
C LYS A 166 47.32 -28.32 56.77
N LYS A 167 47.44 -29.07 55.67
CA LYS A 167 48.44 -30.13 55.52
C LYS A 167 49.86 -29.60 55.63
N LEU A 168 50.19 -28.54 54.88
CA LEU A 168 51.50 -27.90 54.94
C LEU A 168 51.81 -27.35 56.34
N TYR A 169 50.81 -26.78 57.02
CA TYR A 169 50.96 -26.29 58.39
C TYR A 169 51.26 -27.43 59.38
N ALA A 170 50.65 -28.59 59.20
CA ALA A 170 50.87 -29.78 60.04
C ALA A 170 52.20 -30.50 59.73
N GLU A 171 52.73 -30.39 58.51
CA GLU A 171 54.02 -30.95 58.10
C GLU A 171 55.22 -30.13 58.60
N ILE A 172 55.01 -28.86 58.99
CA ILE A 172 56.05 -28.03 59.58
C ILE A 172 56.23 -28.45 61.04
N ASP A 173 57.45 -28.86 61.38
CA ASP A 173 57.85 -29.09 62.76
C ASP A 173 58.16 -27.75 63.44
N TRP A 174 57.12 -27.15 64.04
CA TRP A 174 57.17 -25.84 64.68
C TRP A 174 58.09 -25.79 65.91
N ASP A 175 58.48 -26.94 66.45
CA ASP A 175 59.29 -27.08 67.66
C ASP A 175 60.79 -27.12 67.36
N THR A 176 61.20 -27.45 66.12
CA THR A 176 62.60 -27.44 65.68
C THR A 176 63.06 -26.13 65.02
N LEU A 177 62.14 -25.19 64.79
CA LEU A 177 62.42 -23.88 64.21
C LEU A 177 63.07 -22.92 65.23
N PRO A 178 64.14 -22.17 64.88
CA PRO A 178 64.78 -21.24 65.80
C PRO A 178 63.82 -20.11 66.21
N SER A 179 63.33 -20.13 67.44
CA SER A 179 62.33 -19.18 67.98
C SER A 179 62.77 -17.71 67.99
N ASN A 180 64.03 -17.41 67.66
CA ASN A 180 64.64 -16.08 67.78
C ASN A 180 64.85 -15.37 66.43
N LEU A 181 64.37 -15.93 65.32
CA LEU A 181 64.43 -15.26 64.02
C LEU A 181 63.21 -14.34 63.83
N PRO A 182 63.39 -13.05 63.50
CA PRO A 182 62.30 -12.09 63.34
C PRO A 182 61.30 -12.50 62.24
N ASP A 183 61.77 -13.17 61.19
CA ASP A 183 60.92 -13.64 60.09
C ASP A 183 59.92 -14.72 60.55
N ILE A 184 60.31 -15.59 61.48
CA ILE A 184 59.46 -16.68 62.01
C ILE A 184 58.36 -16.11 62.92
N ILE A 185 58.68 -15.07 63.70
CA ILE A 185 57.71 -14.36 64.54
C ILE A 185 56.65 -13.68 63.66
N GLN A 186 57.07 -12.99 62.60
CA GLN A 186 56.15 -12.36 61.65
C GLN A 186 55.24 -13.37 60.94
N VAL A 187 55.78 -14.55 60.59
CA VAL A 187 54.97 -15.62 59.99
C VAL A 187 53.94 -16.16 60.97
N LYS A 188 54.31 -16.40 62.24
CA LYS A 188 53.36 -16.84 63.28
C LYS A 188 52.27 -15.81 63.56
N GLU A 189 52.60 -14.53 63.60
CA GLU A 189 51.61 -13.44 63.75
C GLU A 189 50.66 -13.35 62.56
N LYS A 190 51.17 -13.48 61.33
CA LYS A 190 50.32 -13.50 60.12
C LYS A 190 49.39 -14.71 60.09
N ILE A 191 49.86 -15.88 60.51
CA ILE A 191 49.03 -17.09 60.62
C ILE A 191 47.95 -16.92 61.69
N LYS A 192 48.30 -16.35 62.86
CA LYS A 192 47.33 -16.04 63.92
C LYS A 192 46.27 -15.05 63.45
N HIS A 193 46.67 -14.01 62.72
CA HIS A 193 45.75 -13.04 62.14
C HIS A 193 44.80 -13.68 61.11
N ILE A 194 45.29 -14.60 60.27
CA ILE A 194 44.47 -15.37 59.33
C ILE A 194 43.49 -16.28 60.10
N LYS A 195 43.94 -16.94 61.17
CA LYS A 195 43.11 -17.79 62.04
C LYS A 195 41.94 -17.01 62.64
N GLU A 196 42.21 -15.82 63.17
CA GLU A 196 41.22 -14.96 63.83
C GLU A 196 40.26 -14.30 62.83
N THR A 197 40.78 -13.82 61.69
CA THR A 197 39.99 -13.10 60.68
C THR A 197 39.03 -14.02 59.93
N TYR A 198 39.48 -15.23 59.59
CA TYR A 198 38.70 -16.17 58.78
C TYR A 198 38.09 -17.32 59.59
N LYS A 199 38.26 -17.34 60.93
CA LYS A 199 37.78 -18.40 61.85
C LYS A 199 38.13 -19.81 61.37
N LEU A 200 39.36 -19.99 60.90
CA LEU A 200 39.83 -21.28 60.39
C LEU A 200 40.43 -22.11 61.51
N ASP A 201 39.97 -23.35 61.71
CA ASP A 201 40.69 -24.31 62.55
C ASP A 201 41.87 -24.90 61.76
N LEU A 202 42.98 -24.16 61.80
CA LEU A 202 44.32 -24.56 61.37
C LEU A 202 45.02 -25.38 62.45
#